data_AF-A0A2D7AA56-F1
#
_entry.id   AF-A0A2D7AA56-F1
#
_cell.length_a   1.000
_cell.length_b   1.000
_cell.length_c   1.000
_cell.angle_alpha   90.00
_cell.angle_beta   90.00
_cell.angle_gamma   90.00
#
_symmetry.space_group_name_H-M   'P 1'
#
loop_
_entity.id
_entity.type
_entity.pdbx_description
1 polymer ?
#
loop_
_entity_poly.entity_id
_entity_poly.type
_entity_poly.pdbx_seq_one_letter_code
_entity_poly.pdbx_strand_id
1 'polypeptide(L)'
;MLRFSQNQRRFKLSTDKAVEKYEIQRVPKPGNPSRNEAWALIEAARRIAAVIQYGDLNKAEDREKLRVALRLNLRVWTIIQAEQLVGENQLPAPIRQNILTLCKFIDQHTISVMSHPSPERAVTLIDINRNIASGLLGNPEDDTPAETDTTGPSDSSNDDGLHPSIKLEA
;
A
#
# COMPACT_ATOMS: atom_id res chain seq x y z
N MET A 1 2.46 51.05 20.57
CA MET A 1 3.26 49.81 20.73
C MET A 1 2.53 48.53 20.24
N LEU A 2 1.67 48.56 19.20
CA LEU A 2 0.81 47.40 18.84
C LEU A 2 0.89 46.92 17.37
N ARG A 3 1.70 47.54 16.50
CA ARG A 3 1.75 47.17 15.07
C ARG A 3 2.80 46.08 14.72
N PHE A 4 3.80 45.84 15.57
CA PHE A 4 4.83 44.82 15.30
C PHE A 4 4.37 43.38 15.56
N SER A 5 3.46 43.16 16.51
CA SER A 5 2.99 41.81 16.90
C SER A 5 2.04 41.17 15.87
N GLN A 6 1.23 42.00 15.18
CA GLN A 6 0.29 41.55 14.14
C GLN A 6 1.02 41.00 12.91
N ASN A 7 2.09 41.65 12.45
CA ASN A 7 2.85 41.19 11.28
C ASN A 7 3.57 39.85 11.53
N GLN A 8 4.11 39.64 12.73
CA GLN A 8 4.76 38.38 13.10
C GLN A 8 3.76 37.21 13.16
N ARG A 9 2.54 37.44 13.67
CA ARG A 9 1.47 36.42 13.66
C ARG A 9 0.96 36.12 12.26
N ARG A 10 0.76 37.14 11.42
CA ARG A 10 0.32 36.94 10.02
C ARG A 10 1.36 36.22 9.16
N PHE A 11 2.64 36.50 9.40
CA PHE A 11 3.73 35.80 8.72
C PHE A 11 3.76 34.32 9.12
N LYS A 12 3.78 34.01 10.43
CA LYS A 12 3.72 32.62 10.92
C LYS A 12 2.47 31.86 10.42
N LEU A 13 1.29 32.47 10.47
CA LEU A 13 0.04 31.84 10.01
C LEU A 13 0.02 31.57 8.50
N SER A 14 0.71 32.42 7.71
CA SER A 14 0.84 32.24 6.27
C SER A 14 1.86 31.16 5.92
N THR A 15 2.94 31.03 6.71
CA THR A 15 3.93 29.98 6.54
C THR A 15 3.34 28.62 6.93
N ASP A 16 2.60 28.53 8.04
CA ASP A 16 1.94 27.29 8.47
C ASP A 16 0.92 26.78 7.43
N LYS A 17 0.08 27.68 6.89
CA LYS A 17 -0.87 27.33 5.81
C LYS A 17 -0.20 27.00 4.48
N ALA A 18 0.93 27.62 4.19
CA ALA A 18 1.69 27.32 2.98
C ALA A 18 2.39 25.95 3.09
N VAL A 19 2.83 25.55 4.29
CA VAL A 19 3.41 24.23 4.57
C VAL A 19 2.32 23.15 4.57
N GLU A 20 1.14 23.42 5.12
CA GLU A 20 -0.03 22.52 5.09
C GLU A 20 -0.44 22.12 3.66
N LYS A 21 -0.31 23.03 2.69
CA LYS A 21 -0.55 22.75 1.26
C LYS A 21 0.45 21.75 0.65
N TYR A 22 1.64 21.63 1.21
CA TYR A 22 2.70 20.69 0.78
C TYR A 22 2.92 19.53 1.76
N GLU A 23 2.15 19.46 2.85
CA GLU A 23 1.85 18.23 3.57
C GLU A 23 0.95 17.36 2.68
N ILE A 24 1.53 16.88 1.57
CA ILE A 24 1.07 15.68 0.90
C ILE A 24 0.84 14.68 2.03
N GLN A 25 -0.39 14.14 2.17
CA GLN A 25 -0.71 13.11 3.16
C GLN A 25 0.20 11.91 2.91
N ARG A 26 1.41 11.94 3.48
CA ARG A 26 2.45 10.90 3.38
C ARG A 26 2.17 9.78 4.36
N VAL A 27 1.17 9.92 5.21
CA VAL A 27 0.75 8.90 6.17
C VAL A 27 -0.46 8.18 5.57
N PRO A 28 -0.40 6.85 5.42
CA PRO A 28 -1.52 6.08 4.89
C PRO A 28 -2.78 6.24 5.74
N LYS A 29 -3.96 6.26 5.09
CA LYS A 29 -5.25 6.34 5.80
C LYS A 29 -5.60 4.96 6.38
N PRO A 30 -6.10 4.87 7.63
CA PRO A 30 -6.65 3.62 8.15
C PRO A 30 -7.79 3.12 7.23
N GLY A 31 -7.87 1.81 6.98
CA GLY A 31 -8.97 1.18 6.24
C GLY A 31 -8.62 0.55 4.87
N ASN A 32 -7.39 0.70 4.36
CA ASN A 32 -6.93 -0.01 3.16
C ASN A 32 -5.55 -0.67 3.40
N PRO A 33 -5.52 -1.93 3.86
CA PRO A 33 -4.29 -2.66 4.18
C PRO A 33 -3.29 -2.72 3.02
N SER A 34 -3.75 -3.11 1.82
CA SER A 34 -2.91 -3.26 0.63
C SER A 34 -2.24 -1.96 0.20
N ARG A 35 -2.95 -0.82 0.25
CA ARG A 35 -2.36 0.49 -0.05
C ARG A 35 -1.32 0.91 1.00
N ASN A 36 -1.55 0.56 2.27
CA ASN A 36 -0.63 0.85 3.36
C ASN A 36 0.66 0.03 3.24
N GLU A 37 0.55 -1.25 2.89
CA GLU A 37 1.67 -2.14 2.59
C GLU A 37 2.48 -1.64 1.39
N ALA A 38 1.82 -1.28 0.30
CA ALA A 38 2.46 -0.74 -0.90
C ALA A 38 3.28 0.52 -0.58
N TRP A 39 2.70 1.44 0.21
CA TRP A 39 3.40 2.63 0.66
C TRP A 39 4.64 2.29 1.51
N ALA A 40 4.52 1.33 2.43
CA ALA A 40 5.63 0.91 3.28
C ALA A 40 6.79 0.31 2.47
N LEU A 41 6.47 -0.49 1.44
CA LEU A 41 7.45 -1.04 0.49
C LEU A 41 8.16 0.08 -0.30
N ILE A 42 7.40 1.07 -0.80
CA ILE A 42 7.98 2.23 -1.50
C ILE A 42 8.91 3.03 -0.58
N GLU A 43 8.50 3.26 0.67
CA GLU A 43 9.33 4.01 1.62
C GLU A 43 10.61 3.24 1.97
N ALA A 44 10.55 1.91 2.16
CA ALA A 44 11.75 1.09 2.33
C ALA A 44 12.68 1.17 1.11
N ALA A 45 12.13 1.01 -0.11
CA ALA A 45 12.89 1.12 -1.35
C ALA A 45 13.56 2.50 -1.50
N ARG A 46 12.83 3.58 -1.20
CA ARG A 46 13.33 4.96 -1.26
C ARG A 46 14.51 5.17 -0.30
N ARG A 47 14.44 4.64 0.92
CA ARG A 47 15.53 4.77 1.90
C ARG A 47 16.77 4.00 1.50
N ILE A 48 16.62 2.77 0.99
CA ILE A 48 17.75 2.00 0.46
C ILE A 48 18.37 2.75 -0.72
N ALA A 49 17.55 3.19 -1.68
CA ALA A 49 17.99 3.94 -2.85
C ALA A 49 18.75 5.21 -2.49
N ALA A 50 18.31 5.97 -1.49
CA ALA A 50 18.98 7.19 -1.05
C ALA A 50 20.42 6.92 -0.60
N VAL A 51 20.66 5.82 0.11
CA VAL A 51 22.03 5.47 0.55
C VAL A 51 22.87 4.98 -0.62
N ILE A 52 22.28 4.19 -1.53
CA ILE A 52 23.00 3.71 -2.72
C ILE A 52 23.36 4.83 -3.68
N GLN A 53 22.49 5.82 -3.86
CA GLN A 53 22.69 6.91 -4.81
C GLN A 53 23.61 8.01 -4.30
N TYR A 54 23.56 8.32 -3.00
CA TYR A 54 24.24 9.50 -2.43
C TYR A 54 25.27 9.16 -1.35
N GLY A 55 25.33 7.91 -0.89
CA GLY A 55 26.26 7.47 0.16
C GLY A 55 27.53 6.81 -0.39
N ASP A 56 28.48 6.56 0.52
CA ASP A 56 29.71 5.81 0.25
C ASP A 56 29.82 4.64 1.22
N LEU A 57 29.67 3.41 0.73
CA LEU A 57 29.66 2.21 1.58
C LEU A 57 31.02 1.90 2.23
N ASN A 58 32.10 2.60 1.84
CA ASN A 58 33.38 2.55 2.55
C ASN A 58 33.32 3.29 3.90
N LYS A 59 32.36 4.23 4.06
CA LYS A 59 32.15 4.98 5.29
C LYS A 59 31.23 4.23 6.25
N ALA A 60 31.65 4.14 7.51
CA ALA A 60 30.87 3.48 8.55
C ALA A 60 29.47 4.10 8.75
N GLU A 61 29.37 5.42 8.64
CA GLU A 61 28.12 6.16 8.78
C GLU A 61 27.09 5.76 7.72
N ASP A 62 27.49 5.70 6.45
CA ASP A 62 26.58 5.34 5.36
C ASP A 62 26.23 3.85 5.38
N ARG A 63 27.14 2.98 5.84
CA ARG A 63 26.79 1.57 6.14
C ARG A 63 25.72 1.46 7.23
N GLU A 64 25.78 2.30 8.27
CA GLU A 64 24.73 2.28 9.30
C GLU A 64 23.41 2.85 8.76
N LYS A 65 23.43 3.92 7.94
CA LYS A 65 22.22 4.40 7.25
C LYS A 65 21.58 3.30 6.40
N LEU A 66 22.39 2.55 5.65
CA LEU A 66 21.92 1.39 4.89
C LEU A 66 21.32 0.34 5.82
N ARG A 67 21.99 0.00 6.94
CA ARG A 67 21.49 -0.96 7.92
C ARG A 67 20.14 -0.55 8.49
N VAL A 68 19.93 0.73 8.79
CA VAL A 68 18.64 1.26 9.25
C VAL A 68 17.57 1.11 8.17
N ALA A 69 17.88 1.41 6.90
CA ALA A 69 16.95 1.22 5.79
C ALA A 69 16.59 -0.25 5.58
N LEU A 70 17.57 -1.16 5.68
CA LEU A 70 17.37 -2.61 5.57
C LEU A 70 16.54 -3.18 6.72
N ARG A 71 16.69 -2.66 7.95
CA ARG A 71 15.81 -3.04 9.08
C ARG A 71 14.36 -2.65 8.84
N LEU A 72 14.11 -1.48 8.23
CA LEU A 72 12.75 -1.11 7.82
C LEU A 72 12.21 -2.10 6.78
N ASN A 73 13.01 -2.45 5.77
CA ASN A 73 12.63 -3.45 4.76
C ASN A 73 12.21 -4.77 5.42
N LEU A 74 13.06 -5.30 6.32
CA LEU A 74 12.78 -6.55 7.02
C LEU A 74 11.48 -6.49 7.83
N ARG A 75 11.22 -5.37 8.53
CA ARG A 75 9.99 -5.19 9.30
C ARG A 75 8.74 -5.19 8.43
N VAL A 76 8.77 -4.54 7.26
CA VAL A 76 7.65 -4.54 6.32
C VAL A 76 7.35 -5.96 5.84
N TRP A 77 8.39 -6.69 5.42
CA TRP A 77 8.23 -8.07 4.96
C TRP A 77 7.81 -9.05 6.05
N THR A 78 8.20 -8.81 7.31
CA THR A 78 7.72 -9.60 8.47
C THR A 78 6.22 -9.43 8.67
N ILE A 79 5.68 -8.22 8.49
CA ILE A 79 4.24 -7.95 8.60
C ILE A 79 3.49 -8.68 7.47
N ILE A 80 3.94 -8.51 6.23
CA ILE A 80 3.38 -9.20 5.07
C ILE A 80 3.38 -10.72 5.28
N GLN A 81 4.51 -11.29 5.74
CA GLN A 81 4.61 -12.71 6.03
C GLN A 81 3.64 -13.17 7.13
N ALA A 82 3.50 -12.39 8.21
CA ALA A 82 2.59 -12.72 9.31
C ALA A 82 1.13 -12.76 8.83
N GLU A 83 0.71 -11.83 7.98
CA GLU A 83 -0.62 -11.82 7.37
C GLU A 83 -0.87 -13.06 6.51
N GLN A 84 0.15 -13.57 5.84
CA GLN A 84 0.03 -14.79 5.04
C GLN A 84 -0.12 -16.06 5.89
N LEU A 85 0.37 -16.03 7.14
CA LEU A 85 0.38 -17.19 8.05
C LEU A 85 -0.84 -17.27 8.97
N VAL A 86 -1.58 -16.17 9.14
CA VAL A 86 -2.72 -16.08 10.08
C VAL A 86 -4.07 -16.11 9.33
N GLY A 87 -4.97 -17.03 9.73
CA GLY A 87 -6.40 -16.95 9.45
C GLY A 87 -6.88 -17.36 8.04
N GLU A 88 -8.16 -17.06 7.75
CA GLU A 88 -8.79 -17.23 6.43
C GLU A 88 -8.21 -16.23 5.43
N ASN A 89 -7.06 -16.59 4.87
CA ASN A 89 -6.43 -15.81 3.81
C ASN A 89 -7.23 -15.97 2.51
N GLN A 90 -7.65 -14.84 1.93
CA GLN A 90 -8.44 -14.79 0.70
C GLN A 90 -7.61 -15.14 -0.56
N LEU A 91 -6.28 -15.19 -0.44
CA LEU A 91 -5.41 -15.55 -1.56
C LEU A 91 -5.45 -17.05 -1.84
N PRO A 92 -5.51 -17.45 -3.13
CA PRO A 92 -5.34 -18.84 -3.53
C PRO A 92 -4.03 -19.43 -3.00
N ALA A 93 -4.07 -20.70 -2.57
CA ALA A 93 -2.91 -21.37 -1.96
C ALA A 93 -1.60 -21.27 -2.78
N PRO A 94 -1.60 -21.39 -4.13
CA PRO A 94 -0.38 -21.22 -4.93
C PRO A 94 0.20 -19.81 -4.85
N ILE A 95 -0.65 -18.78 -4.85
CA ILE A 95 -0.23 -17.38 -4.73
C ILE A 95 0.37 -17.13 -3.37
N ARG A 96 -0.30 -17.57 -2.30
CA ARG A 96 0.20 -17.49 -0.93
C ARG A 96 1.58 -18.16 -0.79
N GLN A 97 1.76 -19.34 -1.39
CA GLN A 97 3.04 -20.05 -1.37
C GLN A 97 4.15 -19.29 -2.10
N ASN A 98 3.82 -18.64 -3.23
CA ASN A 98 4.77 -17.78 -3.95
C ASN A 98 5.19 -16.58 -3.09
N ILE A 99 4.24 -15.92 -2.39
CA ILE A 99 4.54 -14.82 -1.47
C ILE A 99 5.43 -15.29 -0.32
N LEU A 100 5.12 -16.41 0.34
CA LEU A 100 5.96 -16.94 1.43
C LEU A 100 7.37 -17.29 0.97
N THR A 101 7.51 -17.81 -0.26
CA THR A 101 8.81 -18.08 -0.89
C THR A 101 9.58 -16.79 -1.11
N LEU A 102 8.91 -15.74 -1.58
CA LEU A 102 9.50 -14.42 -1.76
C LEU A 102 9.92 -13.80 -0.42
N CYS A 103 9.10 -13.89 0.63
CA CYS A 103 9.47 -13.43 1.98
C CYS A 103 10.78 -14.07 2.44
N LYS A 104 10.89 -15.40 2.31
CA LYS A 104 12.12 -16.13 2.68
C LYS A 104 13.34 -15.62 1.90
N PHE A 105 13.21 -15.40 0.60
CA PHE A 105 14.28 -14.83 -0.22
C PHE A 105 14.68 -13.44 0.29
N ILE A 106 13.71 -12.57 0.55
CA ILE A 106 13.96 -11.20 1.01
C ILE A 106 14.66 -11.19 2.37
N ASP A 107 14.24 -12.02 3.32
CA ASP A 107 14.87 -12.10 4.64
C ASP A 107 16.35 -12.48 4.51
N GLN A 108 16.62 -13.57 3.78
CA GLN A 108 17.98 -14.07 3.56
C GLN A 108 18.85 -13.04 2.82
N HIS A 109 18.32 -12.43 1.78
CA HIS A 109 19.05 -11.46 0.97
C HIS A 109 19.31 -10.17 1.75
N THR A 110 18.32 -9.67 2.50
CA THR A 110 18.45 -8.49 3.38
C THR A 110 19.55 -8.70 4.42
N ILE A 111 19.54 -9.84 5.12
CA ILE A 111 20.60 -10.20 6.09
C ILE A 111 21.97 -10.27 5.40
N SER A 112 22.02 -10.83 4.19
CA SER A 112 23.27 -10.91 3.43
C SER A 112 23.83 -9.53 3.06
N VAL A 113 22.98 -8.58 2.68
CA VAL A 113 23.39 -7.18 2.40
C VAL A 113 23.79 -6.46 3.69
N MET A 114 23.15 -6.73 4.83
CA MET A 114 23.55 -6.16 6.12
C MET A 114 24.95 -6.62 6.58
N SER A 115 25.31 -7.86 6.26
CA SER A 115 26.62 -8.44 6.58
C SER A 115 27.69 -8.04 5.57
N HIS A 116 27.34 -8.01 4.29
CA HIS A 116 28.23 -7.67 3.18
C HIS A 116 27.54 -6.65 2.26
N PRO A 117 27.62 -5.34 2.59
CA PRO A 117 26.99 -4.29 1.80
C PRO A 117 27.49 -4.27 0.36
N SER A 118 26.56 -4.35 -0.60
CA SER A 118 26.82 -4.22 -2.03
C SER A 118 25.69 -3.40 -2.67
N PRO A 119 26.01 -2.39 -3.50
CA PRO A 119 25.02 -1.63 -4.24
C PRO A 119 24.12 -2.51 -5.10
N GLU A 120 24.70 -3.46 -5.82
CA GLU A 120 24.01 -4.34 -6.75
C GLU A 120 22.98 -5.21 -6.02
N ARG A 121 23.37 -5.75 -4.87
CA ARG A 121 22.48 -6.58 -4.04
C ARG A 121 21.39 -5.74 -3.37
N ALA A 122 21.70 -4.50 -2.98
CA ALA A 122 20.70 -3.57 -2.44
C ALA A 122 19.68 -3.15 -3.51
N VAL A 123 20.10 -2.95 -4.76
CA VAL A 123 19.22 -2.65 -5.90
C VAL A 123 18.18 -3.74 -6.12
N THR A 124 18.54 -5.02 -5.97
CA THR A 124 17.56 -6.12 -6.02
C THR A 124 16.39 -5.93 -5.05
N LEU A 125 16.65 -5.46 -3.82
CA LEU A 125 15.58 -5.18 -2.83
C LEU A 125 14.73 -3.97 -3.24
N ILE A 126 15.35 -2.94 -3.81
CA ILE A 126 14.65 -1.74 -4.32
C ILE A 126 13.65 -2.15 -5.41
N ASP A 127 14.11 -2.94 -6.38
CA ASP A 127 13.31 -3.33 -7.53
C ASP A 127 12.15 -4.23 -7.13
N ILE A 128 12.39 -5.22 -6.28
CA ILE A 128 11.31 -6.09 -5.77
C ILE A 128 10.27 -5.26 -5.02
N ASN A 129 10.68 -4.39 -4.10
CA ASN A 129 9.73 -3.57 -3.34
C ASN A 129 8.88 -2.67 -4.25
N ARG A 130 9.49 -2.05 -5.27
CA ARG A 130 8.77 -1.20 -6.24
C ARG A 130 7.78 -2.01 -7.08
N ASN A 131 8.18 -3.19 -7.55
CA ASN A 131 7.32 -4.05 -8.36
C ASN A 131 6.11 -4.55 -7.56
N ILE A 132 6.35 -5.04 -6.33
CA ILE A 132 5.26 -5.51 -5.45
C ILE A 132 4.34 -4.35 -5.06
N ALA A 133 4.89 -3.19 -4.69
CA ALA A 133 4.07 -2.02 -4.39
C ALA A 133 3.23 -1.56 -5.58
N SER A 134 3.78 -1.60 -6.80
CA SER A 134 3.03 -1.23 -8.00
C SER A 134 1.86 -2.19 -8.25
N GLY A 135 2.06 -3.50 -8.03
CA GLY A 135 0.97 -4.48 -8.10
C GLY A 135 -0.10 -4.26 -7.04
N LEU A 136 0.29 -3.95 -5.80
CA LEU A 136 -0.64 -3.71 -4.69
C LEU A 136 -1.44 -2.41 -4.80
N LEU A 137 -0.90 -1.39 -5.49
CA LEU A 137 -1.62 -0.13 -5.71
C LEU A 137 -2.72 -0.26 -6.76
N GLY A 138 -2.68 -1.30 -7.60
CA GLY A 138 -3.63 -1.53 -8.69
C GLY A 138 -3.59 -0.45 -9.77
N ASN A 139 -4.20 -0.75 -10.92
CA ASN A 139 -4.71 0.30 -11.79
C ASN A 139 -6.01 0.84 -11.16
N PRO A 140 -6.31 2.14 -11.27
CA PRO A 140 -7.48 2.76 -10.64
C PRO A 140 -8.86 2.26 -11.14
N GLU A 141 -8.90 1.22 -11.98
CA GLU A 141 -10.15 0.65 -12.53
C GLU A 141 -10.82 -0.38 -11.58
N ASP A 142 -10.07 -0.92 -10.60
CA ASP A 142 -10.60 -1.91 -9.64
C ASP A 142 -11.34 -1.30 -8.44
N ASP A 143 -11.33 0.04 -8.30
CA ASP A 143 -12.03 0.79 -7.24
C ASP A 143 -13.48 1.18 -7.66
N THR A 144 -14.06 0.54 -8.69
CA THR A 144 -15.48 0.74 -9.02
C THR A 144 -16.32 0.07 -7.94
N PRO A 145 -17.13 0.81 -7.14
CA PRO A 145 -18.00 0.19 -6.16
C PRO A 145 -18.95 -0.73 -6.91
N ALA A 146 -18.91 -2.03 -6.58
CA ALA A 146 -19.94 -2.96 -6.99
C ALA A 146 -21.29 -2.35 -6.57
N GLU A 147 -22.08 -1.93 -7.55
CA GLU A 147 -23.45 -1.49 -7.34
C GLU A 147 -24.20 -2.63 -6.65
N THR A 148 -24.51 -2.41 -5.38
CA THR A 148 -25.45 -3.21 -4.62
C THR A 148 -26.84 -2.94 -5.18
N ASP A 149 -27.23 -3.65 -6.23
CA ASP A 149 -28.63 -3.72 -6.62
C ASP A 149 -29.35 -4.74 -5.72
N THR A 150 -29.70 -4.27 -4.53
CA THR A 150 -30.76 -4.86 -3.72
C THR A 150 -31.83 -3.80 -3.50
N THR A 151 -32.84 -3.81 -4.36
CA THR A 151 -34.18 -3.37 -3.98
C THR A 151 -35.15 -4.54 -4.20
N GLY A 152 -35.70 -5.02 -3.09
CA GLY A 152 -36.57 -6.19 -3.00
C GLY A 152 -38.03 -5.94 -3.45
N PRO A 153 -38.97 -6.77 -2.95
CA PRO A 153 -40.07 -7.36 -3.71
C PRO A 153 -41.27 -6.43 -3.88
N SER A 154 -41.90 -6.45 -5.06
CA SER A 154 -43.25 -5.92 -5.28
C SER A 154 -44.23 -7.07 -5.49
N ASP A 155 -44.89 -7.46 -4.41
CA ASP A 155 -46.17 -8.15 -4.45
C ASP A 155 -47.28 -7.07 -4.56
N SER A 156 -48.07 -7.09 -5.63
CA SER A 156 -49.36 -6.40 -5.69
C SER A 156 -50.27 -7.08 -6.71
N SER A 157 -51.24 -7.79 -6.17
CA SER A 157 -52.41 -8.39 -6.81
C SER A 157 -53.38 -7.34 -7.40
N ASN A 158 -54.20 -7.84 -8.34
CA ASN A 158 -55.44 -7.30 -8.94
C ASN A 158 -55.26 -6.42 -10.19
N ASP A 159 -56.09 -6.47 -11.23
CA ASP A 159 -57.17 -7.33 -11.76
C ASP A 159 -57.58 -6.64 -13.10
N ASP A 160 -58.40 -7.31 -13.91
CA ASP A 160 -59.18 -6.83 -15.07
C ASP A 160 -58.53 -6.84 -16.45
N GLY A 161 -58.93 -7.82 -17.26
CA GLY A 161 -58.65 -7.81 -18.71
C GLY A 161 -59.10 -9.03 -19.52
N LEU A 162 -60.30 -9.53 -19.27
CA LEU A 162 -61.19 -10.32 -20.13
C LEU A 162 -60.80 -10.42 -21.65
N HIS A 163 -60.51 -11.63 -22.17
CA HIS A 163 -61.12 -12.31 -23.36
C HIS A 163 -60.31 -13.59 -23.76
N PRO A 164 -60.81 -14.54 -24.58
CA PRO A 164 -61.33 -15.82 -24.09
C PRO A 164 -60.78 -17.07 -24.84
N SER A 165 -61.15 -18.24 -24.31
CA SER A 165 -61.41 -19.51 -25.01
C SER A 165 -60.41 -20.00 -26.08
N ILE A 166 -59.69 -21.08 -25.78
CA ILE A 166 -59.79 -22.33 -26.59
C ILE A 166 -59.81 -23.54 -25.64
N LYS A 167 -60.72 -24.46 -25.96
CA LYS A 167 -61.18 -25.61 -25.17
C LYS A 167 -60.21 -26.80 -25.12
N LEU A 168 -60.43 -27.54 -24.05
CA LEU A 168 -60.02 -28.85 -23.58
C LEU A 168 -60.15 -30.02 -24.60
N GLU A 169 -59.15 -30.91 -24.54
CA GLU A 169 -59.10 -32.39 -24.67
C GLU A 169 -59.74 -33.17 -25.83
N ALA A 170 -58.95 -34.11 -26.36
CA ALA A 170 -59.14 -35.56 -26.15
C ALA A 170 -57.78 -36.28 -26.20
#